data_AF-A0A5C7ZK51-F1
#
_entry.id   AF-A0A5C7ZK51-F1
#
_cell.length_a   1.000
_cell.length_b   1.000
_cell.length_c   1.000
_cell.angle_alpha   90.00
_cell.angle_beta   90.00
_cell.angle_gamma   90.00
#
_symmetry.space_group_name_H-M   'P 1'
#
loop_
_entity.id
_entity.type
_entity.pdbx_description
1 polymer ?
#
loop_
_entity_poly.entity_id
_entity_poly.type
_entity_poly.pdbx_seq_one_letter_code
_entity_poly.pdbx_strand_id
1 'polypeptide(L)'
;MKLSGLEPVSIGEGSLFVNVGERTNVTGSKAFARMILNGQYEEALAVARQQVENGAQVIDINMDEAMLDSQAAMVRFLQLIASEPDIARVPIMVDSSKWSVIEAGLQCIQGKGIVNSISMKEGVDEFKRQAKLIKRYGAAAVVMAFDEKGQADTYARKIEICERAYRILVDEVDFPPEDIIFDPNIFAIATGIEEHNNYAVDFIEATRWIKQNLPGAKVSGGVSNVSFSFRGNDPVREAIHTVFLYHAIKAGMDMGIVNAGMVGVYDDLEPTLRERVEDVVLNRRPDAGERLVEIAESAKGAAKDDSKKLEWRSGNVNERLSHALVHGITDFITEDTEEAYRAVLAQGGRPLHVIEGPLMDGMNVVGDLFGQGKMFLPQVVKSARVMKQAVAHLVPYIEEEKRQQEAAGQDVKSKGKIVIATVKGDVHDIGKNIVTVVLQCNNFDVVNMGVMVPC
;
A
#
# COMPACT_ATOMS: atom_id res chain seq x y z
N MET A 1 -6.76 -5.26 -15.33
CA MET A 1 -5.29 -5.36 -15.43
C MET A 1 -4.82 -6.66 -14.80
N LYS A 2 -3.86 -7.34 -15.43
CA LYS A 2 -3.10 -8.44 -14.83
C LYS A 2 -1.63 -8.05 -14.87
N LEU A 3 -0.97 -8.11 -13.74
CA LEU A 3 0.47 -7.89 -13.58
C LEU A 3 1.10 -9.16 -13.02
N SER A 4 2.42 -9.26 -13.05
CA SER A 4 3.12 -10.39 -12.42
C SER A 4 4.53 -10.00 -12.01
N GLY A 5 4.92 -10.42 -10.82
CA GLY A 5 6.32 -10.75 -10.52
C GLY A 5 6.52 -12.24 -10.83
N LEU A 6 7.04 -13.00 -9.86
CA LEU A 6 6.91 -14.47 -9.83
C LEU A 6 5.48 -14.92 -9.54
N GLU A 7 4.69 -14.08 -8.88
CA GLU A 7 3.29 -14.34 -8.57
C GLU A 7 2.37 -13.38 -9.34
N PRO A 8 1.17 -13.84 -9.75
CA PRO A 8 0.21 -13.00 -10.46
C PRO A 8 -0.46 -11.99 -9.53
N VAL A 9 -0.63 -10.75 -10.00
CA VAL A 9 -1.41 -9.70 -9.33
C VAL A 9 -2.54 -9.26 -10.25
N SER A 10 -3.79 -9.46 -9.82
CA SER A 10 -4.98 -9.09 -10.60
C SER A 10 -5.65 -7.85 -10.03
N ILE A 11 -5.86 -6.84 -10.88
CA ILE A 11 -6.48 -5.56 -10.52
C ILE A 11 -7.72 -5.37 -11.41
N GLY A 12 -8.91 -5.43 -10.81
CA GLY A 12 -10.20 -5.41 -11.48
C GLY A 12 -11.30 -4.77 -10.63
N GLU A 13 -12.56 -4.98 -11.00
CA GLU A 13 -13.70 -4.57 -10.18
C GLU A 13 -13.70 -5.30 -8.83
N GLY A 14 -13.92 -4.56 -7.75
CA GLY A 14 -13.85 -5.09 -6.38
C GLY A 14 -12.42 -5.29 -5.85
N SER A 15 -11.38 -5.03 -6.65
CA SER A 15 -10.01 -4.96 -6.13
C SER A 15 -9.87 -3.76 -5.19
N LEU A 16 -9.07 -3.97 -4.16
CA LEU A 16 -8.69 -2.94 -3.20
C LEU A 16 -7.65 -2.01 -3.79
N PHE A 17 -7.47 -0.84 -3.17
CA PHE A 17 -6.45 0.12 -3.56
C PHE A 17 -5.05 -0.51 -3.58
N VAL A 18 -4.34 -0.34 -4.69
CA VAL A 18 -3.01 -0.94 -4.91
C VAL A 18 -1.91 0.01 -4.49
N ASN A 19 -1.08 -0.44 -3.55
CA ASN A 19 0.01 0.35 -3.00
C ASN A 19 1.29 0.09 -3.81
N VAL A 20 1.79 1.13 -4.48
CA VAL A 20 3.05 1.11 -5.20
C VAL A 20 4.13 1.71 -4.30
N GLY A 21 5.13 0.94 -3.91
CA GLY A 21 6.16 1.38 -2.97
C GLY A 21 7.12 2.40 -3.58
N GLU A 22 7.20 3.61 -2.99
CA GLU A 22 7.95 4.77 -3.52
C GLU A 22 9.44 4.85 -3.11
N ARG A 23 9.90 4.05 -2.15
CA ARG A 23 11.18 4.30 -1.44
C ARG A 23 12.42 3.86 -2.21
N THR A 24 12.25 3.06 -3.25
CA THR A 24 13.29 2.57 -4.18
C THR A 24 13.54 3.59 -5.28
N ASN A 25 13.63 4.86 -4.90
CA ASN A 25 13.74 6.00 -5.80
C ASN A 25 14.92 6.88 -5.37
N VAL A 26 15.94 7.00 -6.23
CA VAL A 26 17.15 7.80 -5.94
C VAL A 26 16.83 9.28 -5.75
N THR A 27 15.88 9.82 -6.51
CA THR A 27 15.46 11.24 -6.36
C THR A 27 14.57 11.45 -5.12
N GLY A 28 13.71 10.48 -4.80
CA GLY A 28 12.72 10.59 -3.73
C GLY A 28 13.20 10.21 -2.33
N SER A 29 14.20 9.32 -2.22
CA SER A 29 14.65 8.71 -0.96
C SER A 29 16.14 8.93 -0.73
N LYS A 30 16.48 9.86 0.17
CA LYS A 30 17.89 10.16 0.52
C LYS A 30 18.67 8.93 0.99
N ALA A 31 18.01 8.04 1.72
CA ALA A 31 18.63 6.81 2.22
C ALA A 31 18.97 5.85 1.07
N PHE A 32 18.03 5.66 0.14
CA PHE A 32 18.23 4.81 -1.04
C PHE A 32 19.27 5.41 -1.99
N ALA A 33 19.21 6.72 -2.24
CA ALA A 33 20.19 7.45 -3.02
C ALA A 33 21.62 7.22 -2.51
N ARG A 34 21.83 7.37 -1.20
CA ARG A 34 23.12 7.11 -0.56
C ARG A 34 23.59 5.67 -0.80
N MET A 35 22.72 4.68 -0.63
CA MET A 35 23.07 3.27 -0.82
C MET A 35 23.48 3.00 -2.27
N ILE A 36 22.72 3.48 -3.26
CA ILE A 36 23.00 3.28 -4.68
C ILE A 36 24.30 3.99 -5.10
N LEU A 37 24.48 5.25 -4.72
CA LEU A 37 25.68 6.03 -5.05
C LEU A 37 26.96 5.44 -4.44
N ASN A 38 26.86 4.80 -3.28
CA ASN A 38 27.97 4.12 -2.62
C ASN A 38 28.15 2.66 -3.09
N GLY A 39 27.33 2.17 -4.02
CA GLY A 39 27.38 0.78 -4.48
C GLY A 39 26.90 -0.27 -3.46
N GLN A 40 26.18 0.15 -2.42
CA GLN A 40 25.64 -0.69 -1.35
C GLN A 40 24.31 -1.35 -1.79
N TYR A 41 24.35 -2.15 -2.85
CA TYR A 41 23.13 -2.72 -3.45
C TYR A 41 22.42 -3.74 -2.54
N GLU A 42 23.14 -4.45 -1.67
CA GLU A 42 22.52 -5.38 -0.69
C GLU A 42 21.66 -4.64 0.34
N GLU A 43 22.13 -3.50 0.85
CA GLU A 43 21.34 -2.64 1.73
C GLU A 43 20.13 -2.04 0.99
N ALA A 44 20.30 -1.70 -0.29
CA ALA A 44 19.22 -1.20 -1.14
C ALA A 44 18.11 -2.26 -1.36
N LEU A 45 18.46 -3.54 -1.48
CA LEU A 45 17.48 -4.64 -1.57
C LEU A 45 16.62 -4.73 -0.30
N ALA A 46 17.21 -4.48 0.87
CA ALA A 46 16.45 -4.47 2.12
C ALA A 46 15.35 -3.39 2.11
N VAL A 47 15.58 -2.25 1.44
CA VAL A 47 14.54 -1.21 1.27
C VAL A 47 13.38 -1.74 0.42
N ALA A 48 13.67 -2.43 -0.69
CA ALA A 48 12.64 -3.04 -1.53
C ALA A 48 11.85 -4.12 -0.77
N ARG A 49 12.54 -5.04 -0.08
CA ARG A 49 11.93 -6.10 0.74
C ARG A 49 11.02 -5.52 1.81
N GLN A 50 11.48 -4.50 2.53
CA GLN A 50 10.71 -3.87 3.60
C GLN A 50 9.41 -3.25 3.08
N GLN A 51 9.38 -2.73 1.86
CA GLN A 51 8.15 -2.20 1.26
C GLN A 51 7.15 -3.32 0.97
N VAL A 52 7.61 -4.44 0.40
CA VAL A 52 6.75 -5.61 0.14
C VAL A 52 6.20 -6.18 1.45
N GLU A 53 7.03 -6.32 2.49
CA GLU A 53 6.61 -6.75 3.81
C GLU A 53 5.59 -5.81 4.46
N ASN A 54 5.67 -4.52 4.15
CA ASN A 54 4.73 -3.50 4.61
C ASN A 54 3.49 -3.39 3.70
N GLY A 55 3.27 -4.32 2.78
CA GLY A 55 2.04 -4.40 1.98
C GLY A 55 2.08 -3.67 0.64
N ALA A 56 3.26 -3.25 0.16
CA ALA A 56 3.40 -2.81 -1.23
C ALA A 56 3.14 -3.99 -2.18
N GLN A 57 2.21 -3.81 -3.10
CA GLN A 57 1.80 -4.82 -4.09
C GLN A 57 2.53 -4.65 -5.43
N VAL A 58 3.17 -3.51 -5.62
CA VAL A 58 4.05 -3.18 -6.74
C VAL A 58 5.22 -2.36 -6.17
N ILE A 59 6.42 -2.50 -6.73
CA ILE A 59 7.58 -1.68 -6.33
C ILE A 59 7.97 -0.75 -7.47
N ASP A 60 7.99 0.55 -7.21
CA ASP A 60 8.48 1.58 -8.13
C ASP A 60 9.99 1.72 -7.98
N ILE A 61 10.72 1.62 -9.09
CA ILE A 61 12.18 1.66 -9.10
C ILE A 61 12.64 2.78 -10.01
N ASN A 62 13.27 3.79 -9.40
CA ASN A 62 13.82 4.95 -10.10
C ASN A 62 15.31 5.10 -9.82
N MET A 63 16.11 5.12 -10.89
CA MET A 63 17.57 5.27 -10.88
C MET A 63 18.04 6.54 -11.59
N ASP A 64 17.15 7.51 -11.80
CA ASP A 64 17.49 8.78 -12.42
C ASP A 64 18.23 9.65 -11.42
N GLU A 65 19.51 9.90 -11.72
CA GLU A 65 20.40 10.78 -10.97
C GLU A 65 21.53 11.24 -11.89
N ALA A 66 21.93 12.50 -11.81
CA ALA A 66 22.91 13.09 -12.72
C ALA A 66 24.30 12.46 -12.59
N MET A 67 24.64 11.96 -11.39
CA MET A 67 25.94 11.35 -11.08
C MET A 67 25.99 9.84 -11.35
N LEU A 68 24.90 9.23 -11.81
CA LEU A 68 24.76 7.79 -11.97
C LEU A 68 24.63 7.41 -13.45
N ASP A 69 25.23 6.28 -13.84
CA ASP A 69 24.76 5.57 -15.04
C ASP A 69 23.42 4.90 -14.71
N SER A 70 22.34 5.66 -14.89
CA SER A 70 20.97 5.23 -14.57
C SER A 70 20.59 3.92 -15.25
N GLN A 71 21.05 3.69 -16.48
CA GLN A 71 20.73 2.47 -17.22
C GLN A 71 21.44 1.26 -16.61
N ALA A 72 22.75 1.37 -16.35
CA ALA A 72 23.51 0.29 -15.72
C ALA A 72 23.01 0.00 -14.30
N ALA A 73 22.67 1.03 -13.53
CA ALA A 73 22.14 0.88 -12.17
C ALA A 73 20.76 0.21 -12.16
N MET A 74 19.87 0.59 -13.08
CA MET A 74 18.56 -0.06 -13.25
C MET A 74 18.71 -1.55 -13.54
N VAL A 75 19.50 -1.90 -14.55
CA VAL A 75 19.77 -3.30 -14.92
C VAL A 75 20.33 -4.09 -13.74
N ARG A 76 21.36 -3.55 -13.07
CA ARG A 76 22.00 -4.22 -11.93
C ARG A 76 21.02 -4.45 -10.79
N PHE A 77 20.22 -3.46 -10.41
CA PHE A 77 19.30 -3.59 -9.30
C PHE A 77 18.15 -4.55 -9.60
N LEU A 78 17.60 -4.52 -10.82
CA LEU A 78 16.55 -5.45 -11.25
C LEU A 78 17.04 -6.91 -11.29
N GLN A 79 18.27 -7.14 -11.75
CA GLN A 79 18.88 -8.47 -11.72
C GLN A 79 19.07 -9.00 -10.29
N LEU A 80 19.43 -8.12 -9.35
CA LEU A 80 19.53 -8.48 -7.93
C LEU A 80 18.15 -8.77 -7.33
N ILE A 81 17.12 -7.97 -7.66
CA ILE A 81 15.74 -8.23 -7.24
C ILE A 81 15.27 -9.58 -7.74
N ALA A 82 15.57 -9.95 -8.99
CA ALA A 82 15.20 -11.26 -9.54
C ALA A 82 15.80 -12.44 -8.78
N SER A 83 16.90 -12.23 -8.04
CA SER A 83 17.53 -13.25 -7.19
C SER A 83 16.92 -13.37 -5.79
N GLU A 84 16.01 -12.46 -5.41
CA GLU A 84 15.38 -12.38 -4.10
C GLU A 84 13.87 -12.68 -4.20
N PRO A 85 13.42 -13.93 -3.94
CA PRO A 85 12.03 -14.34 -4.14
C PRO A 85 10.99 -13.48 -3.41
N ASP A 86 11.31 -13.03 -2.19
CA ASP A 86 10.42 -12.21 -1.36
C ASP A 86 10.08 -10.85 -2.02
N ILE A 87 10.99 -10.35 -2.87
CA ILE A 87 10.81 -9.13 -3.64
C ILE A 87 10.25 -9.46 -5.03
N ALA A 88 10.85 -10.44 -5.70
CA ALA A 88 10.51 -10.81 -7.07
C ALA A 88 9.06 -11.30 -7.23
N ARG A 89 8.39 -11.73 -6.15
CA ARG A 89 6.98 -12.12 -6.18
C ARG A 89 6.03 -11.01 -6.63
N VAL A 90 6.33 -9.73 -6.35
CA VAL A 90 5.49 -8.60 -6.76
C VAL A 90 5.94 -7.99 -8.10
N PRO A 91 5.02 -7.41 -8.91
CA PRO A 91 5.37 -6.68 -10.12
C PRO A 91 6.26 -5.47 -9.85
N ILE A 92 7.05 -5.11 -10.86
CA ILE A 92 7.92 -3.94 -10.84
C ILE A 92 7.35 -2.83 -11.73
N MET A 93 7.34 -1.61 -11.22
CA MET A 93 7.13 -0.39 -11.96
C MET A 93 8.51 0.22 -12.27
N VAL A 94 8.89 0.22 -13.56
CA VAL A 94 10.18 0.75 -14.02
C VAL A 94 10.02 2.25 -14.24
N ASP A 95 10.63 3.05 -13.37
CA ASP A 95 10.52 4.50 -13.36
C ASP A 95 11.77 5.21 -13.90
N SER A 96 11.62 5.96 -14.99
CA SER A 96 12.65 6.84 -15.52
C SER A 96 12.07 7.85 -16.52
N SER A 97 12.69 9.03 -16.56
CA SER A 97 12.48 10.04 -17.60
C SER A 97 13.14 9.69 -18.94
N LYS A 98 13.99 8.65 -18.99
CA LYS A 98 14.74 8.22 -20.17
C LYS A 98 14.21 6.90 -20.71
N TRP A 99 13.73 6.90 -21.95
CA TRP A 99 13.25 5.67 -22.60
C TRP A 99 14.28 4.54 -22.63
N SER A 100 15.57 4.84 -22.81
CA SER A 100 16.62 3.82 -22.81
C SER A 100 16.76 3.07 -21.49
N VAL A 101 16.46 3.73 -20.35
CA VAL A 101 16.48 3.12 -19.02
C VAL A 101 15.24 2.26 -18.83
N ILE A 102 14.06 2.75 -19.23
CA ILE A 102 12.80 1.99 -19.23
C ILE A 102 12.97 0.70 -20.01
N GLU A 103 13.45 0.80 -21.25
CA GLU A 103 13.59 -0.35 -22.15
C GLU A 103 14.61 -1.37 -21.62
N ALA A 104 15.74 -0.92 -21.08
CA ALA A 104 16.70 -1.81 -20.42
C ALA A 104 16.09 -2.50 -19.19
N GLY A 105 15.26 -1.80 -18.42
CA GLY A 105 14.55 -2.38 -17.28
C GLY A 105 13.51 -3.42 -17.68
N LEU A 106 12.72 -3.14 -18.74
CA LEU A 106 11.75 -4.10 -19.30
C LEU A 106 12.42 -5.40 -19.78
N GLN A 107 13.64 -5.31 -20.32
CA GLN A 107 14.43 -6.48 -20.73
C GLN A 107 14.93 -7.33 -19.55
N CYS A 108 14.93 -6.78 -18.33
CA CYS A 108 15.41 -7.47 -17.12
C CYS A 108 14.31 -8.13 -16.31
N ILE A 109 13.05 -7.68 -16.43
CA ILE A 109 11.94 -8.22 -15.67
C ILE A 109 11.31 -9.42 -16.39
N GLN A 110 11.03 -10.49 -15.66
CA GLN A 110 10.44 -11.71 -16.22
C GLN A 110 8.91 -11.63 -16.31
N GLY A 111 8.27 -11.07 -15.28
CA GLY A 111 6.83 -10.92 -15.20
C GLY A 111 6.33 -9.65 -15.89
N LYS A 112 5.00 -9.51 -15.98
CA LYS A 112 4.36 -8.32 -16.53
C LYS A 112 4.47 -7.15 -15.54
N GLY A 113 5.40 -6.25 -15.81
CA GLY A 113 5.59 -5.00 -15.06
C GLY A 113 4.82 -3.80 -15.63
N ILE A 114 5.15 -2.63 -15.10
CA ILE A 114 4.55 -1.34 -15.46
C ILE A 114 5.66 -0.38 -15.89
N VAL A 115 5.45 0.36 -16.98
CA VAL A 115 6.30 1.50 -17.37
C VAL A 115 5.82 2.77 -16.68
N ASN A 116 6.72 3.45 -15.97
CA ASN A 116 6.50 4.78 -15.41
C ASN A 116 7.53 5.75 -16.01
N SER A 117 7.20 6.54 -17.02
CA SER A 117 5.91 6.67 -17.70
C SER A 117 6.12 7.08 -19.16
N ILE A 118 5.03 7.14 -19.92
CA ILE A 118 5.00 7.74 -21.26
C ILE A 118 4.07 8.96 -21.27
N SER A 119 4.26 9.87 -22.22
CA SER A 119 3.42 11.07 -22.38
C SER A 119 3.50 11.63 -23.79
N MET A 120 2.67 12.64 -24.09
CA MET A 120 2.70 13.35 -25.37
C MET A 120 3.64 14.58 -25.35
N LYS A 121 4.49 14.73 -24.33
CA LYS A 121 5.46 15.84 -24.19
C LYS A 121 6.34 16.02 -25.42
N GLU A 122 6.82 14.92 -26.00
CA GLU A 122 7.69 14.89 -27.18
C GLU A 122 6.90 14.73 -28.49
N GLY A 123 5.58 14.90 -28.42
CA GLY A 123 4.65 14.73 -29.54
C GLY A 123 4.05 13.33 -29.65
N VAL A 124 3.02 13.22 -30.48
CA VAL A 124 2.21 12.00 -30.65
C VAL A 124 2.98 10.85 -31.28
N ASP A 125 3.90 11.12 -32.21
CA ASP A 125 4.64 10.07 -32.92
C ASP A 125 5.54 9.27 -31.98
N GLU A 126 6.26 9.98 -31.09
CA GLU A 126 7.11 9.36 -30.07
C GLU A 126 6.27 8.61 -29.04
N PHE A 127 5.15 9.19 -28.59
CA PHE A 127 4.18 8.53 -27.71
C PHE A 127 3.68 7.20 -28.30
N LYS A 128 3.29 7.19 -29.58
CA LYS A 128 2.87 5.97 -30.30
C LYS A 128 4.01 4.96 -30.45
N ARG A 129 5.24 5.42 -30.71
CA ARG A 129 6.44 4.56 -30.82
C ARG A 129 6.68 3.82 -29.51
N GLN A 130 6.69 4.55 -28.40
CA GLN A 130 6.88 4.01 -27.06
C GLN A 130 5.74 3.05 -26.70
N ALA A 131 4.47 3.44 -26.88
CA ALA A 131 3.32 2.58 -26.61
C ALA A 131 3.35 1.24 -27.38
N LYS A 132 3.75 1.25 -28.66
CA LYS A 132 3.93 0.02 -29.46
C LYS A 132 5.01 -0.88 -28.90
N LEU A 133 6.11 -0.32 -28.40
CA LEU A 133 7.17 -1.10 -27.74
C LEU A 133 6.69 -1.68 -26.41
N ILE A 134 6.00 -0.88 -25.58
CA ILE A 134 5.42 -1.37 -24.32
C ILE A 134 4.47 -2.55 -24.59
N LYS A 135 3.57 -2.41 -25.58
CA LYS A 135 2.66 -3.49 -26.00
C LYS A 135 3.44 -4.73 -26.45
N ARG A 136 4.55 -4.56 -27.17
CA ARG A 136 5.42 -5.67 -27.61
C ARG A 136 6.11 -6.38 -26.44
N TYR A 137 6.56 -5.66 -25.42
CA TYR A 137 7.08 -6.25 -24.19
C TYR A 137 5.96 -6.84 -23.30
N GLY A 138 4.70 -6.51 -23.56
CA GLY A 138 3.54 -6.99 -22.80
C GLY A 138 3.37 -6.30 -21.45
N ALA A 139 3.94 -5.11 -21.26
CA ALA A 139 3.85 -4.34 -20.02
C ALA A 139 2.62 -3.42 -19.97
N ALA A 140 2.22 -3.01 -18.77
CA ALA A 140 1.29 -1.90 -18.58
C ALA A 140 2.01 -0.54 -18.66
N ALA A 141 1.27 0.56 -18.81
CA ALA A 141 1.86 1.90 -18.92
C ALA A 141 1.15 2.92 -18.03
N VAL A 142 1.94 3.65 -17.25
CA VAL A 142 1.56 4.95 -16.71
C VAL A 142 1.62 5.98 -17.83
N VAL A 143 0.52 6.72 -18.02
CA VAL A 143 0.37 7.79 -18.99
C VAL A 143 0.18 9.10 -18.23
N MET A 144 1.23 9.93 -18.25
CA MET A 144 1.18 11.24 -17.59
C MET A 144 0.25 12.18 -18.34
N ALA A 145 -0.51 12.98 -17.61
CA ALA A 145 -1.25 14.11 -18.19
C ALA A 145 -0.29 15.26 -18.54
N PHE A 146 0.57 15.02 -19.54
CA PHE A 146 1.56 15.95 -20.09
C PHE A 146 1.52 15.83 -21.62
N ASP A 147 1.26 16.94 -22.30
CA ASP A 147 1.27 17.04 -23.76
C ASP A 147 2.26 18.11 -24.28
N GLU A 148 2.21 18.41 -25.57
CA GLU A 148 3.10 19.38 -26.22
C GLU A 148 2.99 20.82 -25.64
N LYS A 149 1.91 21.11 -24.90
CA LYS A 149 1.66 22.42 -24.26
C LYS A 149 2.10 22.46 -22.79
N GLY A 150 2.50 21.32 -22.20
CA GLY A 150 2.94 21.25 -20.81
C GLY A 150 2.14 20.25 -19.95
N GLN A 151 2.36 20.33 -18.64
CA GLN A 151 1.64 19.51 -17.66
C GLN A 151 0.21 20.01 -17.46
N ALA A 152 -0.73 19.09 -17.28
CA ALA A 152 -2.10 19.42 -16.90
C ALA A 152 -2.21 19.74 -15.41
N ASP A 153 -2.37 21.02 -15.12
CA ASP A 153 -2.58 21.61 -13.79
C ASP A 153 -4.07 21.66 -13.40
N THR A 154 -4.95 22.03 -14.32
CA THR A 154 -6.41 22.17 -14.10
C THR A 154 -7.20 20.90 -14.44
N TYR A 155 -8.39 20.74 -13.84
CA TYR A 155 -9.31 19.64 -14.17
C TYR A 155 -9.57 19.51 -15.69
N ALA A 156 -9.87 20.62 -16.37
CA ALA A 156 -10.17 20.63 -17.80
C ALA A 156 -8.98 20.12 -18.64
N ARG A 157 -7.76 20.53 -18.30
CA ARG A 157 -6.55 20.04 -18.98
C ARG A 157 -6.28 18.57 -18.70
N LYS A 158 -6.52 18.10 -17.47
CA LYS A 158 -6.32 16.70 -17.09
C LYS A 158 -7.22 15.79 -17.94
N ILE A 159 -8.52 16.10 -18.04
CA ILE A 159 -9.46 15.28 -18.84
C ILE A 159 -9.17 15.35 -20.34
N GLU A 160 -8.81 16.53 -20.87
CA GLU A 160 -8.47 16.71 -22.30
C GLU A 160 -7.29 15.81 -22.70
N ILE A 161 -6.20 15.83 -21.92
CA ILE A 161 -5.00 15.05 -22.22
C ILE A 161 -5.26 13.55 -22.05
N CYS A 162 -5.92 13.14 -20.95
CA CYS A 162 -6.24 11.73 -20.71
C CYS A 162 -7.17 11.16 -21.78
N GLU A 163 -8.20 11.89 -22.20
CA GLU A 163 -9.10 11.46 -23.28
C GLU A 163 -8.33 11.32 -24.61
N ARG A 164 -7.55 12.33 -24.99
CA ARG A 164 -6.75 12.30 -26.22
C ARG A 164 -5.78 11.11 -26.22
N ALA A 165 -5.07 10.90 -25.11
CA ALA A 165 -4.15 9.79 -24.97
C ALA A 165 -4.87 8.43 -25.03
N TYR A 166 -6.04 8.30 -24.40
CA TYR A 166 -6.85 7.09 -24.46
C TYR A 166 -7.26 6.74 -25.89
N ARG A 167 -7.78 7.72 -26.65
CA ARG A 167 -8.16 7.52 -28.06
C ARG A 167 -6.98 7.10 -28.91
N ILE A 168 -5.83 7.75 -28.75
CA ILE A 168 -4.61 7.36 -29.46
C ILE A 168 -4.19 5.92 -29.11
N LEU A 169 -4.17 5.58 -27.82
CA LEU A 169 -3.72 4.27 -27.36
C LEU A 169 -4.68 3.16 -27.81
N VAL A 170 -5.98 3.34 -27.58
CA VAL A 170 -7.00 2.31 -27.85
C VAL A 170 -7.32 2.25 -29.34
N ASP A 171 -7.64 3.38 -29.98
CA ASP A 171 -8.18 3.38 -31.34
C ASP A 171 -7.08 3.26 -32.41
N GLU A 172 -5.87 3.79 -32.16
CA GLU A 172 -4.79 3.80 -33.16
C GLU A 172 -3.64 2.82 -32.90
N VAL A 173 -3.30 2.55 -31.63
CA VAL A 173 -2.23 1.61 -31.25
C VAL A 173 -2.78 0.22 -30.89
N ASP A 174 -4.11 0.11 -30.70
CA ASP A 174 -4.76 -1.11 -30.20
C ASP A 174 -4.16 -1.54 -28.85
N PHE A 175 -3.85 -0.58 -27.99
CA PHE A 175 -3.31 -0.83 -26.66
C PHE A 175 -4.45 -1.30 -25.73
N PRO A 176 -4.27 -2.37 -24.94
CA PRO A 176 -5.33 -2.85 -24.05
C PRO A 176 -5.73 -1.79 -23.03
N PRO A 177 -7.00 -1.35 -22.99
CA PRO A 177 -7.42 -0.26 -22.11
C PRO A 177 -7.24 -0.60 -20.63
N GLU A 178 -7.35 -1.88 -20.25
CA GLU A 178 -7.11 -2.36 -18.89
C GLU A 178 -5.65 -2.31 -18.43
N ASP A 179 -4.71 -2.01 -19.33
CA ASP A 179 -3.29 -1.85 -19.06
C ASP A 179 -2.85 -0.37 -19.08
N ILE A 180 -3.79 0.56 -19.30
CA ILE A 180 -3.57 2.00 -19.23
C ILE A 180 -3.79 2.48 -17.79
N ILE A 181 -2.79 3.13 -17.22
CA ILE A 181 -2.85 3.81 -15.92
C ILE A 181 -2.66 5.29 -16.17
N PHE A 182 -3.70 6.11 -16.03
CA PHE A 182 -3.53 7.55 -16.09
C PHE A 182 -2.94 8.09 -14.79
N ASP A 183 -1.96 8.99 -14.91
CA ASP A 183 -1.53 9.88 -13.83
C ASP A 183 -1.96 11.31 -14.19
N PRO A 184 -3.09 11.80 -13.61
CA PRO A 184 -3.55 13.18 -13.80
C PRO A 184 -2.66 14.25 -13.15
N ASN A 185 -1.46 13.92 -12.66
CA ASN A 185 -0.53 14.75 -11.91
C ASN A 185 -1.05 15.19 -10.53
N ILE A 186 -0.45 14.63 -9.48
CA ILE A 186 -0.59 15.13 -8.11
C ILE A 186 0.45 16.23 -7.87
N PHE A 187 -0.03 17.45 -7.63
CA PHE A 187 0.81 18.61 -7.30
C PHE A 187 0.70 18.99 -5.82
N ALA A 188 1.69 19.76 -5.36
CA ALA A 188 1.74 20.29 -4.02
C ALA A 188 0.62 21.32 -3.79
N ILE A 189 -0.06 21.21 -2.65
CA ILE A 189 -1.08 22.17 -2.20
C ILE A 189 -0.55 23.00 -1.01
N ALA A 190 -1.29 24.03 -0.62
CA ALA A 190 -0.89 24.99 0.43
C ALA A 190 0.53 25.54 0.23
N THR A 191 0.88 25.89 -1.01
CA THR A 191 2.19 26.44 -1.37
C THR A 191 2.28 27.96 -1.11
N GLY A 192 1.18 28.59 -0.69
CA GLY A 192 1.04 30.05 -0.61
C GLY A 192 0.71 30.74 -1.94
N ILE A 193 0.41 29.97 -2.99
CA ILE A 193 0.02 30.47 -4.32
C ILE A 193 -1.43 30.05 -4.54
N GLU A 194 -2.32 31.01 -4.80
CA GLU A 194 -3.78 30.78 -4.85
C GLU A 194 -4.16 29.81 -5.97
N GLU A 195 -3.48 29.90 -7.10
CA GLU A 195 -3.66 29.03 -8.27
C GLU A 195 -3.41 27.55 -7.95
N HIS A 196 -2.65 27.25 -6.90
CA HIS A 196 -2.32 25.88 -6.50
C HIS A 196 -3.34 25.26 -5.53
N ASN A 197 -4.24 26.06 -4.97
CA ASN A 197 -5.17 25.62 -3.93
C ASN A 197 -6.11 24.50 -4.41
N ASN A 198 -6.45 24.50 -5.70
CA ASN A 198 -7.41 23.55 -6.25
C ASN A 198 -6.79 22.25 -6.81
N TYR A 199 -5.46 22.11 -6.81
CA TYR A 199 -4.79 20.98 -7.50
C TYR A 199 -5.23 19.59 -7.00
N ALA A 200 -5.46 19.43 -5.70
CA ALA A 200 -5.94 18.16 -5.15
C ALA A 200 -7.40 17.87 -5.57
N VAL A 201 -8.26 18.89 -5.57
CA VAL A 201 -9.65 18.79 -6.06
C VAL A 201 -9.67 18.45 -7.54
N ASP A 202 -8.86 19.14 -8.35
CA ASP A 202 -8.75 18.91 -9.79
C ASP A 202 -8.32 17.46 -10.11
N PHE A 203 -7.41 16.90 -9.32
CA PHE A 203 -7.02 15.49 -9.43
C PHE A 203 -8.18 14.54 -9.08
N ILE A 204 -8.88 14.79 -7.97
CA ILE A 204 -10.01 13.95 -7.50
C ILE A 204 -11.16 13.97 -8.52
N GLU A 205 -11.50 15.13 -9.06
CA GLU A 205 -12.53 15.27 -10.09
C GLU A 205 -12.11 14.63 -11.41
N ALA A 206 -10.85 14.83 -11.84
CA ALA A 206 -10.32 14.19 -13.05
C ALA A 206 -10.32 12.65 -12.92
N THR A 207 -9.99 12.14 -11.74
CA THR A 207 -10.09 10.71 -11.41
C THR A 207 -11.52 10.22 -11.65
N ARG A 208 -12.52 10.88 -11.05
CA ARG A 208 -13.94 10.51 -11.23
C ARG A 208 -14.35 10.52 -12.70
N TRP A 209 -13.94 11.55 -13.43
CA TRP A 209 -14.24 11.67 -14.86
C TRP A 209 -13.60 10.54 -15.67
N ILE A 210 -12.31 10.25 -15.47
CA ILE A 210 -11.59 9.17 -16.16
C ILE A 210 -12.29 7.84 -15.94
N LYS A 211 -12.66 7.53 -14.68
CA LYS A 211 -13.33 6.27 -14.35
C LYS A 211 -14.72 6.14 -15.00
N GLN A 212 -15.42 7.24 -15.22
CA GLN A 212 -16.74 7.25 -15.85
C GLN A 212 -16.67 7.22 -17.39
N ASN A 213 -15.62 7.79 -17.99
CA ASN A 213 -15.59 8.06 -19.43
C ASN A 213 -14.56 7.23 -20.21
N LEU A 214 -13.55 6.66 -19.55
CA LEU A 214 -12.46 5.90 -20.18
C LEU A 214 -12.47 4.44 -19.67
N PRO A 215 -13.31 3.55 -20.24
CA PRO A 215 -13.51 2.20 -19.76
C PRO A 215 -12.20 1.39 -19.70
N GLY A 216 -12.06 0.55 -18.68
CA GLY A 216 -10.89 -0.30 -18.48
C GLY A 216 -9.70 0.42 -17.83
N ALA A 217 -9.51 1.71 -18.10
CA ALA A 217 -8.38 2.48 -17.60
C ALA A 217 -8.36 2.56 -16.06
N LYS A 218 -7.14 2.67 -15.55
CA LYS A 218 -6.84 2.86 -14.12
C LYS A 218 -6.36 4.28 -13.86
N VAL A 219 -6.41 4.71 -12.60
CA VAL A 219 -5.87 6.00 -12.17
C VAL A 219 -4.85 5.78 -11.05
N SER A 220 -3.72 6.47 -11.18
CA SER A 220 -2.61 6.51 -10.22
C SER A 220 -2.11 7.93 -9.99
N GLY A 221 -1.16 8.08 -9.05
CA GLY A 221 -0.41 9.30 -8.85
C GLY A 221 0.65 9.17 -7.74
N GLY A 222 1.65 10.03 -7.80
CA GLY A 222 2.65 10.22 -6.74
C GLY A 222 2.07 10.93 -5.51
N VAL A 223 1.55 10.18 -4.54
CA VAL A 223 0.79 10.73 -3.40
C VAL A 223 1.66 11.65 -2.56
N SER A 224 2.93 11.31 -2.35
CA SER A 224 3.85 12.13 -1.55
C SER A 224 4.00 13.58 -2.05
N ASN A 225 3.73 13.85 -3.33
CA ASN A 225 3.82 15.17 -3.94
C ASN A 225 2.79 16.16 -3.38
N VAL A 226 1.59 15.71 -2.99
CA VAL A 226 0.53 16.58 -2.46
C VAL A 226 0.99 17.35 -1.22
N SER A 227 1.87 16.73 -0.44
CA SER A 227 2.34 17.20 0.86
C SER A 227 3.67 17.97 0.83
N PHE A 228 4.21 18.28 -0.36
CA PHE A 228 5.58 18.77 -0.51
C PHE A 228 5.86 20.06 0.27
N SER A 229 4.87 20.95 0.39
CA SER A 229 4.92 22.21 1.15
C SER A 229 5.23 22.00 2.64
N PHE A 230 4.99 20.80 3.17
CA PHE A 230 5.17 20.44 4.58
C PHE A 230 6.36 19.49 4.81
N ARG A 231 7.35 19.45 3.90
CA ARG A 231 8.59 18.68 4.09
C ARG A 231 9.24 18.99 5.44
N GLY A 232 9.57 17.93 6.19
CA GLY A 232 10.09 18.03 7.56
C GLY A 232 9.01 18.12 8.64
N ASN A 233 7.72 17.97 8.30
CA ASN A 233 6.62 17.78 9.23
C ASN A 233 5.84 16.49 8.89
N ASP A 234 6.45 15.34 9.19
CA ASP A 234 5.88 14.05 8.82
C ASP A 234 4.46 13.80 9.37
N PRO A 235 4.09 14.19 10.60
CA PRO A 235 2.71 14.05 11.09
C PRO A 235 1.67 14.77 10.20
N VAL A 236 1.96 16.00 9.76
CA VAL A 236 1.06 16.74 8.87
C VAL A 236 1.03 16.12 7.47
N ARG A 237 2.18 15.65 6.97
CA ARG A 237 2.24 14.98 5.66
C ARG A 237 1.43 13.70 5.63
N GLU A 238 1.56 12.86 6.65
CA GLU A 238 0.78 11.63 6.81
C GLU A 238 -0.72 11.92 6.90
N ALA A 239 -1.13 12.96 7.64
CA ALA A 239 -2.52 13.39 7.68
C ALA A 239 -3.04 13.82 6.30
N ILE A 240 -2.26 14.62 5.55
CA ILE A 240 -2.60 15.02 4.17
C ILE A 240 -2.72 13.80 3.26
N HIS A 241 -1.78 12.85 3.30
CA HIS A 241 -1.83 11.64 2.49
C HIS A 241 -3.08 10.82 2.79
N THR A 242 -3.40 10.65 4.07
CA THR A 242 -4.55 9.87 4.54
C THR A 242 -5.87 10.47 4.06
N VAL A 243 -6.06 11.79 4.22
CA VAL A 243 -7.26 12.49 3.75
C VAL A 243 -7.35 12.49 2.23
N PHE A 244 -6.25 12.80 1.53
CA PHE A 244 -6.22 12.80 0.06
C PHE A 244 -6.60 11.42 -0.51
N LEU A 245 -5.98 10.34 -0.01
CA LEU A 245 -6.27 8.99 -0.44
C LEU A 245 -7.72 8.59 -0.16
N TYR A 246 -8.25 8.92 1.01
CA TYR A 246 -9.65 8.63 1.35
C TYR A 246 -10.64 9.21 0.31
N HIS A 247 -10.43 10.47 -0.10
CA HIS A 247 -11.29 11.10 -1.10
C HIS A 247 -11.00 10.64 -2.53
N ALA A 248 -9.73 10.46 -2.91
CA ALA A 248 -9.35 10.02 -4.24
C ALA A 248 -9.80 8.58 -4.54
N ILE A 249 -9.70 7.68 -3.56
CA ILE A 249 -10.19 6.29 -3.68
C ILE A 249 -11.70 6.25 -3.81
N LYS A 250 -12.43 7.07 -3.05
CA LYS A 250 -13.89 7.24 -3.23
C LYS A 250 -14.26 7.79 -4.61
N ALA A 251 -13.40 8.58 -5.24
CA ALA A 251 -13.57 9.04 -6.62
C ALA A 251 -13.19 7.97 -7.66
N GLY A 252 -12.56 6.87 -7.24
CA GLY A 252 -12.24 5.72 -8.07
C GLY A 252 -10.75 5.55 -8.41
N MET A 253 -9.84 6.19 -7.67
CA MET A 253 -8.39 5.95 -7.78
C MET A 253 -8.08 4.48 -7.47
N ASP A 254 -7.41 3.78 -8.39
CA ASP A 254 -7.18 2.33 -8.28
C ASP A 254 -5.87 2.00 -7.57
N MET A 255 -4.86 2.86 -7.72
CA MET A 255 -3.51 2.63 -7.19
C MET A 255 -2.80 3.95 -6.89
N GLY A 256 -1.69 3.92 -6.16
CA GLY A 256 -0.88 5.12 -5.92
C GLY A 256 0.53 4.81 -5.47
N ILE A 257 1.45 5.70 -5.87
CA ILE A 257 2.86 5.65 -5.45
C ILE A 257 2.93 6.31 -4.07
N VAL A 258 3.15 5.48 -3.06
CA VAL A 258 3.04 5.82 -1.64
C VAL A 258 4.20 5.25 -0.85
N ASN A 259 4.53 5.91 0.27
CA ASN A 259 5.22 5.25 1.35
C ASN A 259 4.18 4.45 2.15
N ALA A 260 4.01 3.17 1.82
CA ALA A 260 3.04 2.28 2.46
C ALA A 260 3.13 2.26 4.00
N GLY A 261 4.28 2.62 4.58
CA GLY A 261 4.47 2.73 6.01
C GLY A 261 3.86 3.97 6.68
N MET A 262 3.61 5.05 5.92
CA MET A 262 3.19 6.40 6.39
C MET A 262 1.72 6.72 6.09
N VAL A 263 0.90 5.72 5.78
CA VAL A 263 -0.54 5.93 5.59
C VAL A 263 -1.24 5.61 6.91
N GLY A 264 -1.93 6.60 7.47
CA GLY A 264 -2.65 6.53 8.74
C GLY A 264 -4.11 6.10 8.56
N VAL A 265 -4.81 5.81 9.66
CA VAL A 265 -6.24 5.51 9.64
C VAL A 265 -6.98 6.84 9.67
N TYR A 266 -7.90 7.05 8.73
CA TYR A 266 -8.57 8.33 8.56
C TYR A 266 -9.39 8.78 9.80
N ASP A 267 -9.98 7.83 10.53
CA ASP A 267 -10.77 8.12 11.73
C ASP A 267 -9.93 8.44 12.97
N ASP A 268 -8.67 8.03 12.99
CA ASP A 268 -7.76 8.25 14.13
C ASP A 268 -7.06 9.61 14.06
N LEU A 269 -7.21 10.33 12.95
CA LEU A 269 -6.72 11.70 12.84
C LEU A 269 -7.45 12.58 13.86
N GLU A 270 -6.67 13.33 14.65
CA GLU A 270 -7.23 14.28 15.61
C GLU A 270 -8.24 15.19 14.91
N PRO A 271 -9.47 15.37 15.45
CA PRO A 271 -10.56 16.00 14.72
C PRO A 271 -10.23 17.38 14.14
N THR A 272 -9.50 18.21 14.89
CA THR A 272 -9.09 19.55 14.46
C THR A 272 -8.08 19.47 13.31
N LEU A 273 -7.04 18.64 13.42
CA LEU A 273 -6.08 18.40 12.35
C LEU A 273 -6.77 17.85 11.09
N ARG A 274 -7.68 16.88 11.26
CA ARG A 274 -8.44 16.30 10.14
C ARG A 274 -9.26 17.36 9.41
N GLU A 275 -10.02 18.19 10.13
CA GLU A 275 -10.80 19.28 9.53
C GLU A 275 -9.92 20.22 8.70
N ARG A 276 -8.74 20.56 9.23
CA ARG A 276 -7.82 21.54 8.62
C ARG A 276 -7.14 20.99 7.39
N VAL A 277 -6.77 19.70 7.44
CA VAL A 277 -6.25 18.98 6.29
C VAL A 277 -7.33 18.85 5.21
N GLU A 278 -8.57 18.51 5.58
CA GLU A 278 -9.68 18.48 4.62
C GLU A 278 -9.97 19.84 3.99
N ASP A 279 -9.91 20.92 4.78
CA ASP A 279 -10.08 22.28 4.26
C ASP A 279 -9.08 22.59 3.14
N VAL A 280 -7.83 22.12 3.30
CA VAL A 280 -6.75 22.30 2.32
C VAL A 280 -6.89 21.34 1.13
N VAL A 281 -7.09 20.04 1.38
CA VAL A 281 -7.20 19.00 0.33
C VAL A 281 -8.42 19.21 -0.56
N LEU A 282 -9.54 19.63 0.03
CA LEU A 282 -10.81 19.83 -0.68
C LEU A 282 -11.07 21.30 -1.02
N ASN A 283 -10.10 22.19 -0.75
CA ASN A 283 -10.19 23.63 -1.00
C ASN A 283 -11.53 24.23 -0.51
N ARG A 284 -11.95 23.90 0.73
CA ARG A 284 -13.29 24.28 1.26
C ARG A 284 -13.39 25.74 1.66
N ARG A 285 -12.25 26.41 1.84
CA ARG A 285 -12.16 27.79 2.33
C ARG A 285 -10.84 28.45 1.88
N PRO A 286 -10.83 29.78 1.68
CA PRO A 286 -9.67 30.49 1.14
C PRO A 286 -8.47 30.56 2.11
N ASP A 287 -8.71 30.59 3.42
CA ASP A 287 -7.70 30.66 4.48
C ASP A 287 -7.21 29.27 4.96
N ALA A 288 -7.52 28.20 4.22
CA ALA A 288 -7.20 26.83 4.61
C ALA A 288 -5.69 26.59 4.82
N GLY A 289 -4.86 27.10 3.89
CA GLY A 289 -3.41 26.91 3.94
C GLY A 289 -2.78 27.54 5.18
N GLU A 290 -3.14 28.79 5.50
CA GLU A 290 -2.66 29.51 6.68
C GLU A 290 -3.04 28.76 7.97
N ARG A 291 -4.31 28.37 8.07
CA ARG A 291 -4.87 27.60 9.19
C ARG A 291 -4.18 26.26 9.43
N LEU A 292 -3.72 25.58 8.37
CA LEU A 292 -2.99 24.33 8.51
C LEU A 292 -1.55 24.57 8.97
N VAL A 293 -0.91 25.65 8.51
CA VAL A 293 0.44 26.04 8.94
C VAL A 293 0.47 26.36 10.44
N GLU A 294 -0.53 27.08 10.96
CA GLU A 294 -0.66 27.37 12.40
C GLU A 294 -0.62 26.11 13.26
N ILE A 295 -1.37 25.07 12.88
CA ILE A 295 -1.41 23.79 13.59
C ILE A 295 -0.14 22.97 13.35
N ALA A 296 0.44 23.05 12.15
CA ALA A 296 1.66 22.36 11.79
C ALA A 296 2.83 22.73 12.73
N GLU A 297 2.92 23.99 13.14
CA GLU A 297 3.92 24.44 14.12
C GLU A 297 3.73 23.81 15.50
N SER A 298 2.47 23.72 15.97
CA SER A 298 2.15 23.03 17.23
C SER A 298 2.42 21.52 17.19
N ALA A 299 2.15 20.88 16.03
CA ALA A 299 2.33 19.44 15.83
C ALA A 299 3.81 19.04 15.81
N LYS A 300 4.70 19.89 15.27
CA LYS A 300 6.17 19.69 15.35
C LYS A 300 6.67 19.61 16.79
N GLY A 301 6.06 20.35 17.71
CA GLY A 301 6.39 20.33 19.14
C GLY A 301 5.92 19.07 19.85
N ALA A 302 4.70 18.60 19.54
CA ALA A 302 4.11 17.41 20.14
C ALA A 302 4.82 16.10 19.76
N ALA A 303 5.47 16.04 18.59
CA ALA A 303 6.22 14.86 18.15
C ALA A 303 7.45 14.52 19.02
N LYS A 304 7.88 15.43 19.91
CA LYS A 304 8.96 15.21 20.88
C LYS A 304 8.49 14.68 22.24
N ASP A 305 7.19 14.58 22.46
CA ASP A 305 6.63 14.10 23.72
C ASP A 305 6.30 12.61 23.63
N ASP A 306 7.29 11.76 23.92
CA ASP A 306 7.12 10.29 23.94
C ASP A 306 6.09 9.82 24.99
N SER A 307 5.66 10.68 25.92
CA SER A 307 4.63 10.35 26.91
C SER A 307 3.25 10.11 26.26
N LYS A 308 2.92 10.82 25.17
CA LYS A 308 1.68 10.61 24.41
C LYS A 308 1.71 9.35 23.55
N LYS A 309 2.88 8.93 23.05
CA LYS A 309 3.01 7.72 22.22
C LYS A 309 2.60 6.43 22.95
N LEU A 310 2.70 6.42 24.27
CA LEU A 310 2.32 5.29 25.11
C LEU A 310 1.02 5.54 25.89
N GLU A 311 0.28 6.61 25.61
CA GLU A 311 -0.97 6.92 26.34
C GLU A 311 -1.99 5.78 26.25
N TRP A 312 -2.07 5.14 25.08
CA TRP A 312 -2.89 3.94 24.83
C TRP A 312 -2.57 2.77 25.77
N ARG A 313 -1.34 2.71 26.33
CA ARG A 313 -0.94 1.70 27.32
C ARG A 313 -1.66 1.86 28.66
N SER A 314 -2.28 3.00 28.92
CA SER A 314 -3.03 3.26 30.15
C SER A 314 -4.39 2.56 30.16
N GLY A 315 -4.86 2.09 29.00
CA GLY A 315 -6.09 1.31 28.86
C GLY A 315 -5.98 -0.10 29.46
N ASN A 316 -7.12 -0.79 29.53
CA ASN A 316 -7.15 -2.20 29.94
C ASN A 316 -6.54 -3.12 28.85
N VAL A 317 -6.25 -4.37 29.20
CA VAL A 317 -5.57 -5.30 28.27
C VAL A 317 -6.32 -5.50 26.95
N ASN A 318 -7.66 -5.53 26.97
CA ASN A 318 -8.44 -5.69 25.75
C ASN A 318 -8.35 -4.45 24.85
N GLU A 319 -8.40 -3.25 25.45
CA GLU A 319 -8.20 -1.99 24.72
C GLU A 319 -6.80 -1.92 24.12
N ARG A 320 -5.77 -2.36 24.86
CA ARG A 320 -4.39 -2.41 24.38
C ARG A 320 -4.20 -3.40 23.25
N LEU A 321 -4.76 -4.60 23.36
CA LEU A 321 -4.74 -5.61 22.29
C LEU A 321 -5.44 -5.10 21.03
N SER A 322 -6.63 -4.51 21.18
CA SER A 322 -7.36 -3.91 20.06
C SER A 322 -6.56 -2.79 19.40
N HIS A 323 -5.97 -1.89 20.19
CA HIS A 323 -5.12 -0.81 19.68
C HIS A 323 -3.90 -1.36 18.93
N ALA A 324 -3.19 -2.34 19.51
CA ALA A 324 -2.04 -2.96 18.87
C ALA A 324 -2.40 -3.61 17.52
N LEU A 325 -3.56 -4.26 17.43
CA LEU A 325 -4.08 -4.83 16.19
C LEU A 325 -4.43 -3.75 15.16
N VAL A 326 -5.21 -2.74 15.54
CA VAL A 326 -5.63 -1.65 14.63
C VAL A 326 -4.43 -0.89 14.06
N HIS A 327 -3.43 -0.61 14.89
CA HIS A 327 -2.24 0.14 14.49
C HIS A 327 -1.06 -0.72 14.00
N GLY A 328 -1.19 -2.04 14.03
CA GLY A 328 -0.14 -2.95 13.57
C GLY A 328 1.15 -2.91 14.41
N ILE A 329 1.00 -2.69 15.73
CA ILE A 329 2.08 -2.59 16.71
C ILE A 329 2.44 -3.99 17.23
N THR A 330 3.66 -4.44 16.96
CA THR A 330 4.19 -5.73 17.45
C THR A 330 4.83 -5.63 18.83
N ASP A 331 5.14 -4.42 19.28
CA ASP A 331 5.70 -4.18 20.59
C ASP A 331 4.63 -4.43 21.66
N PHE A 332 5.02 -5.05 22.78
CA PHE A 332 4.14 -5.40 23.92
C PHE A 332 3.06 -6.46 23.65
N ILE A 333 2.88 -6.90 22.40
CA ILE A 333 1.78 -7.81 22.05
C ILE A 333 1.87 -9.13 22.81
N THR A 334 3.08 -9.64 23.02
CA THR A 334 3.33 -10.89 23.76
C THR A 334 2.92 -10.73 25.22
N GLU A 335 3.34 -9.63 25.85
CA GLU A 335 3.05 -9.31 27.25
C GLU A 335 1.55 -9.08 27.48
N ASP A 336 0.88 -8.33 26.60
CA ASP A 336 -0.57 -8.12 26.71
C ASP A 336 -1.36 -9.40 26.44
N THR A 337 -0.90 -10.23 25.49
CA THR A 337 -1.55 -11.52 25.22
C THR A 337 -1.43 -12.45 26.43
N GLU A 338 -0.27 -12.45 27.10
CA GLU A 338 -0.08 -13.18 28.36
C GLU A 338 -1.00 -12.64 29.46
N GLU A 339 -1.10 -11.32 29.65
CA GLU A 339 -2.00 -10.72 30.65
C GLU A 339 -3.47 -11.08 30.39
N ALA A 340 -3.92 -10.98 29.15
CA ALA A 340 -5.28 -11.38 28.75
C ALA A 340 -5.50 -12.88 28.99
N TYR A 341 -4.51 -13.71 28.68
CA TYR A 341 -4.57 -15.15 28.96
C TYR A 341 -4.69 -15.44 30.46
N ARG A 342 -3.92 -14.78 31.31
CA ARG A 342 -4.02 -14.94 32.78
C ARG A 342 -5.39 -14.52 33.30
N ALA A 343 -5.94 -13.42 32.79
CA ALA A 343 -7.28 -12.96 33.15
C ALA A 343 -8.36 -13.97 32.75
N VAL A 344 -8.28 -14.51 31.52
CA VAL A 344 -9.17 -15.57 31.02
C VAL A 344 -9.05 -16.84 31.87
N LEU A 345 -7.82 -17.26 32.19
CA LEU A 345 -7.56 -18.46 32.99
C LEU A 345 -8.11 -18.33 34.42
N ALA A 346 -7.99 -17.14 35.02
CA ALA A 346 -8.55 -16.86 36.35
C ALA A 346 -10.08 -17.00 36.41
N GLN A 347 -10.76 -16.84 35.28
CA GLN A 347 -12.20 -17.02 35.13
C GLN A 347 -12.58 -18.46 34.72
N GLY A 348 -11.62 -19.40 34.69
CA GLY A 348 -11.83 -20.77 34.24
C GLY A 348 -11.92 -20.90 32.71
N GLY A 349 -11.49 -19.88 31.97
CA GLY A 349 -11.42 -19.88 30.52
C GLY A 349 -10.20 -20.61 29.97
N ARG A 350 -10.12 -20.66 28.63
CA ARG A 350 -9.09 -21.38 27.87
C ARG A 350 -8.26 -20.40 27.04
N PRO A 351 -7.02 -20.73 26.64
CA PRO A 351 -6.22 -19.86 25.76
C PRO A 351 -6.99 -19.45 24.48
N LEU A 352 -7.82 -20.35 23.95
CA LEU A 352 -8.67 -20.09 22.79
C LEU A 352 -9.62 -18.89 22.98
N HIS A 353 -10.10 -18.64 24.20
CA HIS A 353 -10.99 -17.49 24.45
C HIS A 353 -10.27 -16.14 24.32
N VAL A 354 -8.93 -16.09 24.42
CA VAL A 354 -8.15 -14.88 24.11
C VAL A 354 -8.19 -14.60 22.61
N ILE A 355 -8.11 -15.67 21.79
CA ILE A 355 -8.22 -15.58 20.33
C ILE A 355 -9.63 -15.15 19.95
N GLU A 356 -10.65 -15.88 20.40
CA GLU A 356 -12.06 -15.66 20.03
C GLU A 356 -12.67 -14.40 20.64
N GLY A 357 -12.10 -13.89 21.74
CA GLY A 357 -12.51 -12.64 22.38
C GLY A 357 -11.64 -11.46 21.93
N PRO A 358 -10.73 -10.95 22.79
CA PRO A 358 -10.07 -9.66 22.60
C PRO A 358 -9.29 -9.54 21.29
N LEU A 359 -8.66 -10.62 20.80
CA LEU A 359 -7.93 -10.57 19.54
C LEU A 359 -8.87 -10.51 18.32
N MET A 360 -9.95 -11.29 18.32
CA MET A 360 -10.96 -11.21 17.25
C MET A 360 -11.77 -9.91 17.30
N ASP A 361 -12.05 -9.36 18.49
CA ASP A 361 -12.69 -8.05 18.63
C ASP A 361 -11.85 -6.95 17.97
N GLY A 362 -10.53 -6.93 18.20
CA GLY A 362 -9.63 -6.01 17.52
C GLY A 362 -9.59 -6.23 15.99
N MET A 363 -9.61 -7.49 15.53
CA MET A 363 -9.68 -7.81 14.11
C MET A 363 -11.03 -7.42 13.46
N ASN A 364 -12.13 -7.45 14.19
CA ASN A 364 -13.43 -6.97 13.72
C ASN A 364 -13.39 -5.46 13.45
N VAL A 365 -12.76 -4.68 14.35
CA VAL A 365 -12.56 -3.23 14.14
C VAL A 365 -11.72 -2.97 12.89
N VAL A 366 -10.63 -3.73 12.68
CA VAL A 366 -9.82 -3.68 11.45
C VAL A 366 -10.70 -3.96 10.22
N GLY A 367 -11.54 -4.99 10.28
CA GLY A 367 -12.48 -5.35 9.21
C GLY A 367 -13.49 -4.24 8.89
N ASP A 368 -14.06 -3.60 9.92
CA ASP A 368 -15.01 -2.51 9.76
C ASP A 368 -14.36 -1.26 9.15
N LEU A 369 -13.17 -0.86 9.64
CA LEU A 369 -12.43 0.27 9.11
C LEU A 369 -12.01 0.04 7.65
N PHE A 370 -11.58 -1.18 7.34
CA PHE A 370 -11.22 -1.58 5.99
C PHE A 370 -12.42 -1.60 5.04
N GLY A 371 -13.55 -2.18 5.47
CA GLY A 371 -14.79 -2.21 4.70
C GLY A 371 -15.39 -0.82 4.44
N GLN A 372 -15.14 0.13 5.33
CA GLN A 372 -15.53 1.54 5.17
C GLN A 372 -14.54 2.35 4.30
N GLY A 373 -13.42 1.75 3.86
CA GLY A 373 -12.37 2.43 3.11
C GLY A 373 -11.57 3.47 3.91
N LYS A 374 -11.59 3.35 5.25
CA LYS A 374 -10.86 4.23 6.19
C LYS A 374 -9.49 3.67 6.59
N MET A 375 -9.29 2.38 6.32
CA MET A 375 -8.03 1.66 6.47
C MET A 375 -7.68 1.02 5.11
N PHE A 376 -6.39 0.94 4.80
CA PHE A 376 -5.85 0.41 3.55
C PHE A 376 -5.14 -0.92 3.76
N LEU A 377 -4.93 -1.67 2.67
CA LEU A 377 -4.33 -3.00 2.72
C LEU A 377 -2.98 -3.08 3.49
N PRO A 378 -2.04 -2.12 3.37
CA PRO A 378 -0.80 -2.10 4.15
C PRO A 378 -1.03 -2.17 5.66
N GLN A 379 -2.06 -1.46 6.14
CA GLN A 379 -2.40 -1.42 7.56
C GLN A 379 -2.98 -2.77 8.00
N VAL A 380 -3.89 -3.35 7.20
CA VAL A 380 -4.44 -4.69 7.44
C VAL A 380 -3.36 -5.77 7.49
N VAL A 381 -2.35 -5.69 6.61
CA VAL A 381 -1.20 -6.61 6.62
C VAL A 381 -0.40 -6.48 7.92
N LYS A 382 -0.17 -5.25 8.41
CA LYS A 382 0.47 -5.04 9.71
C LYS A 382 -0.38 -5.62 10.86
N SER A 383 -1.70 -5.39 10.86
CA SER A 383 -2.63 -5.97 11.84
C SER A 383 -2.57 -7.50 11.86
N ALA A 384 -2.56 -8.13 10.68
CA ALA A 384 -2.44 -9.58 10.55
C ALA A 384 -1.11 -10.12 11.12
N ARG A 385 -0.01 -9.37 11.00
CA ARG A 385 1.27 -9.72 11.61
C ARG A 385 1.20 -9.70 13.13
N VAL A 386 0.57 -8.68 13.71
CA VAL A 386 0.34 -8.58 15.17
C VAL A 386 -0.50 -9.75 15.66
N MET A 387 -1.61 -10.06 14.95
CA MET A 387 -2.46 -11.21 15.24
C MET A 387 -1.67 -12.52 15.22
N LYS A 388 -0.84 -12.73 14.19
CA LYS A 388 0.01 -13.94 14.09
C LYS A 388 0.97 -14.06 15.27
N GLN A 389 1.59 -12.97 15.70
CA GLN A 389 2.52 -12.97 16.84
C GLN A 389 1.80 -13.26 18.16
N ALA A 390 0.64 -12.63 18.39
CA ALA A 390 -0.20 -12.89 19.57
C ALA A 390 -0.63 -14.37 19.64
N VAL A 391 -1.14 -14.91 18.53
CA VAL A 391 -1.52 -16.33 18.43
C VAL A 391 -0.32 -17.24 18.69
N ALA A 392 0.84 -16.96 18.11
CA ALA A 392 2.03 -17.78 18.28
C ALA A 392 2.46 -17.90 19.76
N HIS A 393 2.23 -16.85 20.54
CA HIS A 393 2.42 -16.87 21.99
C HIS A 393 1.46 -17.82 22.73
N LEU A 394 0.23 -17.97 22.24
CA LEU A 394 -0.79 -18.83 22.85
C LEU A 394 -0.64 -20.31 22.46
N VAL A 395 0.02 -20.63 21.35
CA VAL A 395 0.17 -22.01 20.84
C VAL A 395 0.68 -23.00 21.90
N PRO A 396 1.76 -22.72 22.66
CA PRO A 396 2.26 -23.65 23.68
C PRO A 396 1.22 -23.96 24.78
N TYR A 397 0.40 -22.98 25.16
CA TYR A 397 -0.65 -23.18 26.16
C TYR A 397 -1.79 -24.06 25.65
N ILE A 398 -2.14 -23.90 24.36
CA ILE A 398 -3.17 -24.71 23.71
C ILE A 398 -2.72 -26.17 23.60
N GLU A 399 -1.45 -26.39 23.27
CA GLU A 399 -0.87 -27.75 23.20
C GLU A 399 -0.82 -28.42 24.57
N GLU A 400 -0.43 -27.69 25.61
CA GLU A 400 -0.39 -28.22 26.98
C GLU A 400 -1.80 -28.49 27.53
N GLU A 401 -2.79 -27.63 27.24
CA GLU A 401 -4.20 -27.89 27.59
C GLU A 401 -4.68 -29.20 26.94
N LYS A 402 -4.41 -29.41 25.65
CA LYS A 402 -4.75 -30.65 24.96
C LYS A 402 -4.10 -31.86 25.62
N ARG A 403 -2.80 -31.78 25.95
CA ARG A 403 -2.09 -32.87 26.63
C ARG A 403 -2.70 -33.19 27.99
N GLN A 404 -3.12 -32.18 28.76
CA GLN A 404 -3.78 -32.39 30.05
C GLN A 404 -5.17 -33.01 29.91
N GLN A 405 -5.93 -32.61 28.89
CA GLN A 405 -7.23 -33.24 28.57
C GLN A 405 -7.06 -34.70 28.16
N GLU A 406 -6.04 -35.02 27.35
CA GLU A 406 -5.68 -36.39 26.96
C GLU A 406 -5.29 -37.23 28.18
N ALA A 407 -4.43 -36.68 29.06
CA ALA A 407 -4.01 -37.35 30.29
C ALA A 407 -5.16 -37.56 31.29
N ALA A 408 -6.16 -36.67 31.29
CA ALA A 408 -7.37 -36.78 32.10
C ALA A 408 -8.41 -37.78 31.52
N GLY A 409 -8.11 -38.45 30.41
CA GLY A 409 -9.01 -39.39 29.75
C GLY A 409 -10.24 -38.73 29.12
N GLN A 410 -10.22 -37.41 28.94
CA GLN A 410 -11.25 -36.71 28.18
C GLN A 410 -11.07 -37.04 26.68
N ASP A 411 -12.18 -37.19 25.95
CA ASP A 411 -12.14 -37.56 24.53
C ASP A 411 -11.61 -36.37 23.72
N VAL A 412 -10.28 -36.26 23.60
CA VAL A 412 -9.58 -35.27 22.75
C VAL A 412 -9.62 -35.72 21.28
N LYS A 413 -10.70 -36.40 20.88
CA LYS A 413 -10.94 -36.73 19.49
C LYS A 413 -11.07 -35.44 18.72
N SER A 414 -10.35 -35.39 17.60
CA SER A 414 -10.53 -34.36 16.60
C SER A 414 -12.03 -34.22 16.30
N LYS A 415 -12.58 -32.99 16.37
CA LYS A 415 -13.98 -32.69 15.99
C LYS A 415 -14.24 -32.99 14.50
N GLY A 416 -13.19 -33.20 13.72
CA GLY A 416 -13.22 -33.57 12.33
C GLY A 416 -11.89 -33.24 11.64
N LYS A 417 -11.64 -33.90 10.51
CA LYS A 417 -10.51 -33.55 9.65
C LYS A 417 -10.95 -32.52 8.62
N ILE A 418 -10.26 -31.39 8.54
CA ILE A 418 -10.50 -30.34 7.57
C ILE A 418 -9.30 -30.24 6.65
N VAL A 419 -9.55 -30.30 5.34
CA VAL A 419 -8.56 -29.95 4.34
C VAL A 419 -8.84 -28.51 3.92
N ILE A 420 -7.86 -27.64 4.04
CA ILE A 420 -7.98 -26.24 3.66
C ILE A 420 -6.90 -25.87 2.64
N ALA A 421 -7.31 -25.14 1.62
CA ALA A 421 -6.49 -24.75 0.48
C ALA A 421 -7.04 -23.44 -0.08
N THR A 422 -6.20 -22.65 -0.75
CA THR A 422 -6.72 -21.69 -1.73
C THR A 422 -6.80 -22.38 -3.10
N VAL A 423 -7.81 -22.03 -3.88
CA VAL A 423 -8.03 -22.61 -5.20
C VAL A 423 -6.94 -22.17 -6.18
N LYS A 424 -6.75 -22.92 -7.26
CA LYS A 424 -5.84 -22.56 -8.35
C LYS A 424 -6.08 -21.12 -8.82
N GLY A 425 -5.03 -20.30 -8.74
CA GLY A 425 -5.08 -18.88 -9.11
C GLY A 425 -5.34 -17.92 -7.94
N ASP A 426 -5.65 -18.43 -6.75
CA ASP A 426 -5.72 -17.64 -5.53
C ASP A 426 -4.46 -17.86 -4.68
N VAL A 427 -3.69 -16.79 -4.46
CA VAL A 427 -2.44 -16.80 -3.67
C VAL A 427 -2.64 -16.23 -2.27
N HIS A 428 -3.83 -15.69 -1.96
CA HIS A 428 -4.08 -15.02 -0.70
C HIS A 428 -4.20 -16.03 0.44
N ASP A 429 -3.14 -16.18 1.23
CA ASP A 429 -3.06 -17.22 2.26
C ASP A 429 -3.36 -16.72 3.69
N ILE A 430 -3.46 -15.40 3.90
CA ILE A 430 -3.63 -14.80 5.23
C ILE A 430 -4.90 -15.31 5.91
N GLY A 431 -6.07 -15.16 5.24
CA GLY A 431 -7.35 -15.64 5.78
C GLY A 431 -7.35 -17.15 6.00
N LYS A 432 -6.81 -17.92 5.04
CA LYS A 432 -6.64 -19.37 5.17
C LYS A 432 -5.81 -19.75 6.39
N ASN A 433 -4.70 -19.05 6.62
CA ASN A 433 -3.78 -19.36 7.72
C ASN A 433 -4.43 -19.01 9.07
N ILE A 434 -5.17 -17.90 9.15
CA ILE A 434 -5.96 -17.55 10.35
C ILE A 434 -7.01 -18.63 10.61
N VAL A 435 -7.79 -19.02 9.61
CA VAL A 435 -8.80 -20.09 9.75
C VAL A 435 -8.17 -21.43 10.12
N THR A 436 -7.01 -21.76 9.54
CA THR A 436 -6.23 -22.98 9.87
C THR A 436 -5.90 -23.01 11.35
N VAL A 437 -5.34 -21.92 11.87
CA VAL A 437 -5.01 -21.76 13.29
C VAL A 437 -6.27 -21.92 14.14
N VAL A 438 -7.34 -21.18 13.84
CA VAL A 438 -8.58 -21.18 14.64
C VAL A 438 -9.21 -22.59 14.68
N LEU A 439 -9.23 -23.30 13.55
CA LEU A 439 -9.72 -24.67 13.46
C LEU A 439 -8.85 -25.65 14.25
N GLN A 440 -7.52 -25.55 14.16
CA GLN A 440 -6.61 -26.36 14.96
C GLN A 440 -6.79 -26.11 16.47
N CYS A 441 -7.06 -24.86 16.86
CA CYS A 441 -7.39 -24.50 18.24
C CYS A 441 -8.75 -25.07 18.67
N ASN A 442 -9.70 -25.22 17.74
CA ASN A 442 -11.01 -25.82 17.96
C ASN A 442 -11.03 -27.37 17.90
N ASN A 443 -9.87 -28.02 18.04
CA ASN A 443 -9.66 -29.47 17.94
C ASN A 443 -10.02 -30.07 16.57
N PHE A 444 -9.87 -29.36 15.46
CA PHE A 444 -9.90 -29.98 14.12
C PHE A 444 -8.50 -30.46 13.71
N ASP A 445 -8.43 -31.60 13.01
CA ASP A 445 -7.20 -32.03 12.30
C ASP A 445 -7.16 -31.27 10.97
N VAL A 446 -6.32 -30.23 10.86
CA VAL A 446 -6.28 -29.38 9.67
C VAL A 446 -5.11 -29.73 8.78
N VAL A 447 -5.40 -30.19 7.57
CA VAL A 447 -4.44 -30.38 6.49
C VAL A 447 -4.47 -29.14 5.61
N ASN A 448 -3.48 -28.27 5.80
CA ASN A 448 -3.30 -27.08 4.98
C ASN A 448 -2.49 -27.45 3.73
N MET A 449 -3.16 -27.50 2.58
CA MET A 449 -2.54 -27.85 1.30
C MET A 449 -1.79 -26.68 0.64
N GLY A 450 -1.72 -25.53 1.31
CA GLY A 450 -1.05 -24.35 0.79
C GLY A 450 -1.93 -23.53 -0.15
N VAL A 451 -1.30 -22.85 -1.10
CA VAL A 451 -1.98 -21.98 -2.05
C VAL A 451 -1.98 -22.56 -3.46
N MET A 452 -2.87 -22.04 -4.32
CA MET A 452 -2.96 -22.41 -5.74
C MET A 452 -3.18 -23.91 -5.97
N VAL A 453 -3.94 -24.56 -5.09
CA VAL A 453 -4.16 -26.00 -5.18
C VAL A 453 -5.07 -26.29 -6.39
N PRO A 454 -4.63 -27.15 -7.34
CA PRO A 454 -5.47 -27.56 -8.46
C PRO A 454 -6.69 -28.31 -7.95
N CYS A 455 -7.87 -27.90 -8.42
CA CYS A 455 -9.15 -28.56 -8.14
C CYS A 455 -9.33 -29.84 -8.97
#